data_AF-A0A4R6K3Z1-F1
#
_entry.id   AF-A0A4R6K3Z1-F1
#
_cell.length_a   1.000
_cell.length_b   1.000
_cell.length_c   1.000
_cell.angle_alpha   90.00
_cell.angle_beta   90.00
_cell.angle_gamma   90.00
#
_symmetry.space_group_name_H-M   'P 1'
#
loop_
_entity.id
_entity.type
_entity.pdbx_description
1 polymer ?
#
loop_
_entity_poly.entity_id
_entity_poly.type
_entity_poly.pdbx_seq_one_letter_code
_entity_poly.pdbx_strand_id
1 'polypeptide(L)' 'MSVSEEFSGSTRWRRSSRCISDHHCVEVARVESGVLLRNSQKPDEVLRLTPDQWRDFLRMVRSLPGGGR' A
#
# COMPACT_ATOMS: atom_id res chain seq x y z
N MET A 1 -10.30 -20.30 -15.84
CA MET A 1 -10.33 -19.12 -14.95
C MET A 1 -9.49 -19.44 -13.73
N SER A 2 -8.19 -19.15 -13.77
CA SER A 2 -7.30 -19.23 -12.59
C SER A 2 -6.16 -18.23 -12.79
N VAL A 3 -6.42 -16.97 -12.48
CA VAL A 3 -5.37 -15.93 -12.41
C VAL A 3 -4.89 -15.86 -10.97
N SER A 4 -4.08 -16.82 -10.54
CA SER A 4 -3.58 -16.86 -9.16
C SER A 4 -2.06 -16.90 -9.00
N GLU A 5 -1.27 -17.09 -10.06
CA GLU A 5 0.16 -17.39 -9.89
C GLU A 5 1.08 -16.77 -10.95
N GLU A 6 0.97 -15.46 -11.23
CA GLU A 6 2.02 -14.80 -12.02
C GLU A 6 2.34 -13.38 -11.54
N PHE A 7 2.99 -13.30 -10.38
CA PHE A 7 3.88 -12.18 -10.05
C PHE A 7 5.12 -12.75 -9.36
N SER A 8 5.90 -13.57 -10.08
CA SER A 8 7.27 -13.94 -9.70
C SER A 8 8.27 -12.82 -10.01
N GLY A 9 7.90 -11.60 -9.65
CA GLY A 9 8.82 -10.52 -9.35
C GLY A 9 8.45 -10.11 -7.95
N SER A 10 9.24 -10.50 -6.95
CA SER A 10 8.88 -10.38 -5.53
C SER A 10 8.35 -8.98 -5.24
N THR A 11 7.03 -8.88 -5.05
CA THR A 11 6.37 -7.62 -4.72
C THR A 11 7.00 -7.12 -3.43
N ARG A 12 7.83 -6.08 -3.55
CA ARG A 12 8.63 -5.60 -2.42
C ARG A 12 7.79 -4.68 -1.55
N TRP A 13 7.18 -5.28 -0.54
CA TRP A 13 6.44 -4.56 0.48
C TRP A 13 7.37 -3.71 1.34
N ARG A 14 6.96 -2.46 1.56
CA ARG A 14 7.57 -1.51 2.48
C ARG A 14 6.59 -1.20 3.58
N ARG A 15 6.92 -1.63 4.79
CA ARG A 15 6.20 -1.29 6.02
C ARG A 15 6.38 0.19 6.36
N SER A 16 5.33 0.82 6.88
CA SER A 16 5.40 2.19 7.42
C SER A 16 6.42 2.29 8.55
N SER A 17 7.28 3.31 8.53
CA SER A 17 8.23 3.61 9.61
C SER A 17 7.55 4.14 10.88
N ARG A 18 6.27 4.51 10.79
CA ARG A 18 5.46 4.93 11.96
C ARG A 18 4.79 3.75 12.66
N CYS A 19 4.89 2.53 12.12
CA CYS A 19 4.40 1.35 12.82
C CYS A 19 5.38 0.96 13.92
N ILE A 20 4.93 1.07 15.17
CA ILE A 20 5.74 0.76 16.36
C ILE A 20 5.54 -0.71 16.79
N SER A 21 4.37 -1.28 16.48
CA SER A 21 4.02 -2.69 16.71
C SER A 21 4.26 -3.54 15.46
N ASP A 22 4.26 -4.87 15.63
CA ASP A 22 4.30 -5.80 14.49
C ASP A 22 2.91 -6.11 13.91
N HIS A 23 1.85 -5.54 14.49
CA HIS A 23 0.46 -5.68 14.05
C HIS A 23 -0.14 -4.34 13.61
N HIS A 24 -1.16 -4.41 12.76
CA HIS A 24 -1.91 -3.27 12.22
C HIS A 24 -1.09 -2.27 11.39
N CYS A 25 0.03 -2.70 10.82
CA CYS A 25 0.88 -1.84 10.03
C CYS A 25 0.35 -1.65 8.62
N VAL A 26 0.39 -0.41 8.13
CA VAL A 26 0.22 -0.15 6.70
C VAL A 26 1.50 -0.54 5.95
N GLU A 27 1.32 -1.29 4.87
CA GLU A 27 2.39 -1.68 3.95
C GLU A 27 2.04 -1.27 2.53
N VAL A 28 3.05 -0.84 1.78
CA VAL A 28 2.89 -0.44 0.38
C VAL A 28 3.91 -1.13 -0.51
N ALA A 29 3.52 -1.48 -1.73
CA ALA A 29 4.44 -1.97 -2.76
C ALA A 29 4.20 -1.24 -4.07
N ARG A 30 5.28 -0.92 -4.78
CA ARG A 30 5.20 -0.36 -6.14
C ARG A 30 5.23 -1.50 -7.14
N VAL A 31 4.33 -1.44 -8.11
CA VAL A 31 4.22 -2.37 -9.23
C VAL A 31 4.06 -1.56 -10.52
N GLU A 32 4.18 -2.22 -11.67
CA GLU A 32 4.04 -1.54 -12.96
C GLU A 32 2.70 -0.82 -13.11
N SER A 33 1.62 -1.46 -12.66
CA SER A 33 0.25 -0.92 -12.74
C SER A 33 -0.10 0.12 -11.67
N GLY A 34 0.83 0.45 -10.76
CA GLY A 34 0.63 1.47 -9.73
C GLY A 34 1.14 1.05 -8.34
N VAL A 35 0.28 1.16 -7.33
CA VAL A 35 0.62 0.93 -5.93
C VAL A 35 -0.34 -0.05 -5.30
N LEU A 36 0.23 -1.02 -4.59
CA LEU A 36 -0.50 -1.94 -3.72
C LEU A 36 -0.45 -1.41 -2.29
N LEU A 37 -1.57 -1.47 -1.59
CA LEU A 37 -1.69 -1.07 -0.19
C LEU A 37 -2.41 -2.18 0.59
N ARG A 38 -1.89 -2.52 1.77
CA ARG A 38 -2.52 -3.51 2.66
C ARG A 38 -2.24 -3.22 4.13
N ASN A 39 -2.94 -3.94 5.00
CA ASN A 39 -2.69 -3.99 6.44
C ASN A 39 -1.96 -5.30 6.79
N SER A 40 -0.93 -5.26 7.63
CA SER A 40 -0.18 -6.45 8.05
C SER A 40 -1.04 -7.50 8.76
N GLN A 41 -2.16 -7.12 9.38
CA GLN A 41 -3.12 -8.05 9.99
C GLN A 41 -3.93 -8.83 8.95
N LYS A 42 -4.05 -8.28 7.73
CA LYS A 42 -4.84 -8.86 6.64
C LYS A 42 -4.04 -8.82 5.34
N PRO A 43 -2.96 -9.62 5.23
CA PRO A 43 -2.01 -9.52 4.12
C PRO A 43 -2.61 -9.85 2.74
N ASP A 44 -3.74 -10.56 2.72
CA ASP A 44 -4.47 -10.95 1.51
C ASP A 44 -5.47 -9.89 1.04
N GLU A 45 -5.86 -8.95 1.91
CA GLU A 45 -6.74 -7.83 1.57
C GLU A 45 -5.90 -6.68 0.97
N VAL A 46 -5.64 -6.75 -0.34
CA VAL A 46 -4.81 -5.79 -1.07
C VAL A 46 -5.65 -4.80 -1.87
N LEU A 47 -5.54 -3.51 -1.54
CA LEU A 47 -6.04 -2.43 -2.36
C LEU A 47 -5.04 -2.14 -3.50
N ARG A 48 -5.55 -2.14 -4.73
CA ARG A 48 -4.78 -1.79 -5.93
C ARG A 48 -5.16 -0.39 -6.36
N LEU A 49 -4.18 0.50 -6.39
CA LEU A 49 -4.37 1.90 -6.77
C LEU A 49 -3.58 2.17 -8.05
N THR A 50 -4.25 2.75 -9.04
CA THR A 50 -3.58 3.34 -10.20
C THR A 50 -2.66 4.48 -9.77
N PRO A 51 -1.69 4.90 -10.61
CA PRO A 51 -0.82 6.04 -10.29
C PRO A 51 -1.59 7.32 -9.94
N ASP A 52 -2.70 7.59 -10.64
CA ASP A 52 -3.52 8.78 -10.41
C ASP A 52 -4.27 8.70 -9.07
N GLN A 53 -4.91 7.56 -8.78
CA GLN A 53 -5.57 7.33 -7.48
C GLN A 53 -4.60 7.45 -6.31
N TRP A 54 -3.38 6.93 -6.46
CA TRP A 54 -2.35 7.06 -5.43
C TRP A 54 -1.93 8.52 -5.21
N ARG A 55 -1.76 9.28 -6.30
CA ARG A 55 -1.43 10.71 -6.22
C ARG A 55 -2.53 11.52 -5.55
N ASP A 56 -3.79 11.24 -5.87
CA ASP A 56 -4.97 11.88 -5.27
C ASP A 56 -5.10 11.53 -3.79
N PHE A 57 -4.95 10.25 -3.45
CA PHE A 57 -4.94 9.77 -2.07
C PHE A 57 -3.88 10.50 -1.23
N LEU A 58 -2.64 10.59 -1.72
CA LEU A 58 -1.58 11.30 -1.02
C LEU A 58 -1.84 12.80 -0.87
N ARG A 59 -2.47 13.45 -1.87
CA ARG A 59 -2.89 14.86 -1.77
C ARG A 59 -3.91 15.03 -0.66
N MET A 60 -4.92 14.16 -0.61
CA MET A 60 -5.95 14.17 0.43
C MET A 60 -5.34 13.98 1.81
N VAL A 61 -4.51 12.95 2.02
CA VAL A 61 -3.88 12.67 3.32
C VAL A 61 -3.03 13.84 3.81
N ARG A 62 -2.28 14.51 2.92
CA ARG A 62 -1.47 15.69 3.29
C ARG A 62 -2.32 16.90 3.67
N SER A 63 -3.52 17.04 3.11
CA SER A 63 -4.44 18.11 3.48
C SER A 63 -5.18 17.88 4.80
N LEU A 64 -5.08 16.68 5.38
CA LEU A 64 -5.73 16.39 6.66
C LEU A 64 -5.01 17.15 7.80
N PRO A 65 -5.76 17.82 8.70
CA PRO A 65 -5.17 18.43 9.88
C PRO A 65 -4.51 17.34 10.74
N GLY A 66 -3.20 17.49 10.97
CA GLY A 66 -2.33 16.48 11.61
C GLY A 66 -1.29 15.83 10.68
N GLY A 67 -1.34 16.10 9.37
CA GLY A 67 -0.44 15.53 8.36
C GLY A 67 0.91 16.24 8.15
N GLY A 68 1.22 17.29 8.91
CA GLY A 68 2.41 18.12 8.75
C GLY A 68 3.41 17.98 9.89
N ARG A 69 4.60 17.45 9.58
CA ARG A 69 5.85 18.04 10.07
C ARG A 69 6.63 18.52 8.86
#